data_AF-A0AB35IMK6-F1
#
_entry.id   AF-A0AB35IMK6-F1
#
_cell.length_a   1.000
_cell.length_b   1.000
_cell.length_c   1.000
_cell.angle_alpha   90.00
_cell.angle_beta   90.00
_cell.angle_gamma   90.00
#
_symmetry.space_group_name_H-M   'P 1'
#
loop_
_entity.id
_entity.type
_entity.pdbx_description
1 polymer ?
#
loop_
_entity_poly.entity_id
_entity_poly.type
_entity_poly.pdbx_seq_one_letter_code
_entity_poly.pdbx_strand_id
1 'polypeptide(L)'
;MKIIILSSSEPYATELSRAALLLGHTIVATYISIDDVKKNIKNIEYDYLISSDSLYQNEQLDTLIQFINSIGDIKKLKFILKNPGIHEALLAQYQIMPLYETTPPNTVISILAQEYAINSQFAQQSQYNEQNLQPTYHVPTMNQNTFVHVASASTQQNDPSPTINNSQIYPQGETFLGTPPVQANTPNSPTGTSINTSYNNDQPDTINSNEQIKNMKEESKSILGSRKNNTNFINFKNKFIVVNSPKGGVGKTTLAIELASLISNRAKGMDLNPASKFTSSKEFRTCLIDLNPSFDTMASTLKCVHETKDYPTILNWVNRIEEKIYTSMTNEEKQAFNENRDLFDISPFCNNKIIKFTWDEVKSLTVYDAQTGLYIIPAVALPMDVNKVLPDYISIIIETIRKYFDISIADTSNNLTYFTVEAFHQADEVILVSSPTISTSTVVNRLIDACKKIDVDTSKFNLVINHPNRADSDLEAEKIASVLKINLVAELPYDENLGKILEKGTPFSINTPKSKYSQAVTKLAHQIIPLWTMKKQKIKSKKFFNF
;
A
#
# COMPACT_ATOMS: atom_id res chain seq x y z
N MET A 1 20.17 15.26 1.65
CA MET A 1 20.31 16.48 0.84
C MET A 1 20.62 17.66 1.76
N LYS A 2 21.55 18.52 1.35
CA LYS A 2 21.76 19.91 1.80
C LYS A 2 20.91 20.80 0.89
N ILE A 3 19.92 21.48 1.45
CA ILE A 3 18.87 22.19 0.71
C ILE A 3 18.97 23.68 1.00
N ILE A 4 18.94 24.48 -0.06
CA ILE A 4 18.65 25.91 0.03
C ILE A 4 17.19 26.11 -0.37
N ILE A 5 16.44 26.86 0.43
CA ILE A 5 15.07 27.28 0.10
C ILE A 5 15.10 28.75 -0.32
N LEU A 6 14.47 29.06 -1.45
CA LEU A 6 14.32 30.42 -1.98
C LEU A 6 12.83 30.72 -2.12
N SER A 7 12.27 31.54 -1.23
CA SER A 7 10.84 31.86 -1.19
C SER A 7 10.57 33.18 -0.47
N SER A 8 9.66 33.99 -0.99
CA SER A 8 9.10 35.17 -0.30
C SER A 8 7.93 34.82 0.63
N SER A 9 7.41 33.59 0.57
CA SER A 9 6.32 33.10 1.39
C SER A 9 6.83 32.42 2.65
N GLU A 10 6.94 33.17 3.76
CA GLU A 10 7.39 32.66 5.06
C GLU A 10 6.64 31.39 5.52
N PRO A 11 5.29 31.28 5.42
CA PRO A 11 4.59 30.06 5.82
C PRO A 11 4.95 28.85 4.97
N TYR A 12 5.06 29.01 3.65
CA TYR A 12 5.35 27.90 2.74
C TYR A 12 6.81 27.45 2.84
N ALA A 13 7.75 28.40 2.96
CA ALA A 13 9.15 28.13 3.25
C ALA A 13 9.32 27.37 4.57
N THR A 14 8.54 27.74 5.60
CA THR A 14 8.54 27.07 6.91
C THR A 14 8.06 25.63 6.81
N GLU A 15 6.97 25.36 6.08
CA GLU A 15 6.49 23.97 5.90
C GLU A 15 7.41 23.11 5.02
N LEU A 16 8.03 23.67 3.97
CA LEU A 16 9.09 22.98 3.20
C LEU A 16 10.30 22.65 4.07
N SER A 17 10.74 23.62 4.89
CA SER A 17 11.83 23.44 5.86
C SER A 17 11.50 22.34 6.87
N ARG A 18 10.28 22.38 7.44
CA ARG A 18 9.77 21.36 8.38
C ARG A 18 9.72 19.98 7.74
N ALA A 19 9.19 19.87 6.52
CA ALA A 19 9.14 18.62 5.77
C ALA A 19 10.54 18.04 5.48
N ALA A 20 11.49 18.88 5.06
CA ALA A 20 12.88 18.48 4.85
C ALA A 20 13.55 17.96 6.12
N LEU A 21 13.40 18.67 7.24
CA LEU A 21 13.96 18.28 8.52
C LEU A 21 13.33 16.97 9.04
N LEU A 22 12.01 16.78 8.88
CA LEU A 22 11.31 15.54 9.23
C LEU A 22 11.79 14.33 8.42
N LEU A 23 12.14 14.52 7.15
CA LEU A 23 12.69 13.49 6.26
C LEU A 23 14.22 13.30 6.41
N GLY A 24 14.85 13.97 7.40
CA GLY A 24 16.27 13.81 7.70
C GLY A 24 17.19 14.50 6.69
N HIS A 25 16.75 15.63 6.13
CA HIS A 25 17.56 16.49 5.27
C HIS A 25 17.95 17.78 6.00
N THR A 26 18.98 18.46 5.50
CA THR A 26 19.54 19.65 6.14
C THR A 26 19.15 20.87 5.33
N ILE A 27 18.48 21.84 5.95
CA ILE A 27 18.38 23.19 5.38
C ILE A 27 19.69 23.93 5.68
N VAL A 28 20.42 24.35 4.66
CA VAL A 28 21.70 25.07 4.80
C VAL A 28 21.57 26.58 4.66
N ALA A 29 20.53 27.05 3.97
CA ALA A 29 20.15 28.45 3.92
C ALA A 29 18.67 28.62 3.54
N THR A 30 18.08 29.75 3.89
CA THR A 30 16.79 30.21 3.38
C THR A 30 16.93 31.66 2.93
N TYR A 31 16.49 31.95 1.71
CA TYR A 31 16.59 33.26 1.06
C TYR A 31 15.23 33.75 0.61
N ILE A 32 15.06 35.07 0.62
CA ILE A 32 13.80 35.75 0.27
C ILE A 32 13.89 36.62 -0.99
N SER A 33 15.06 36.64 -1.66
CA SER A 33 15.32 37.36 -2.90
C SER A 33 16.35 36.62 -3.77
N ILE A 34 16.36 36.85 -5.09
CA ILE A 34 17.41 36.32 -5.99
C ILE A 34 18.77 36.95 -5.65
N ASP A 35 18.83 38.20 -5.19
CA ASP A 35 20.09 38.89 -4.90
C ASP A 35 20.81 38.32 -3.67
N ASP A 36 20.08 37.86 -2.64
CA ASP A 36 20.68 37.11 -1.53
C ASP A 36 21.30 35.80 -2.02
N VAL A 37 20.68 35.12 -2.98
CA VAL A 37 21.22 33.91 -3.60
C VAL A 37 22.50 34.23 -4.38
N LYS A 38 22.47 35.26 -5.25
CA LYS A 38 23.63 35.71 -6.03
C LYS A 38 24.85 36.01 -5.16
N LYS A 39 24.61 36.67 -4.02
CA LYS A 39 25.65 37.10 -3.08
C LYS A 39 26.31 35.95 -2.32
N ASN A 40 25.54 34.93 -1.94
CA ASN A 40 25.95 33.97 -0.93
C ASN A 40 26.13 32.52 -1.44
N ILE A 41 25.43 32.10 -2.50
CA ILE A 41 25.35 30.67 -2.87
C ILE A 41 26.70 30.01 -3.17
N LYS A 42 27.64 30.77 -3.76
CA LYS A 42 29.00 30.28 -4.11
C LYS A 42 29.84 29.85 -2.90
N ASN A 43 29.46 30.28 -1.69
CA ASN A 43 30.18 29.98 -0.45
C ASN A 43 29.49 28.89 0.39
N ILE A 44 28.44 28.25 -0.14
CA ILE A 44 27.62 27.27 0.57
C ILE A 44 27.62 25.96 -0.21
N GLU A 45 27.87 24.85 0.47
CA GLU A 45 27.75 23.53 -0.12
C GLU A 45 26.28 23.07 -0.07
N TYR A 46 25.69 22.80 -1.24
CA TYR A 46 24.29 22.40 -1.37
C TYR A 46 24.08 21.38 -2.49
N ASP A 47 23.08 20.52 -2.30
CA ASP A 47 22.63 19.52 -3.27
C ASP A 47 21.53 20.10 -4.18
N TYR A 48 20.52 20.76 -3.59
CA TYR A 48 19.41 21.39 -4.32
C TYR A 48 19.08 22.79 -3.82
N LEU A 49 18.78 23.68 -4.76
CA LEU A 49 18.16 24.98 -4.55
C LEU A 49 16.69 24.87 -4.96
N ILE A 50 15.80 24.86 -3.98
CA ILE A 50 14.34 24.78 -4.18
C ILE A 50 13.80 26.20 -4.18
N SER A 51 13.17 26.62 -5.27
CA SER A 51 12.55 27.93 -5.38
C SER A 51 11.04 27.87 -5.61
N SER A 52 10.28 28.70 -4.90
CA SER A 52 8.82 28.83 -5.05
C SER A 52 8.41 30.06 -5.86
N ASP A 53 7.30 29.92 -6.57
CA ASP A 53 6.72 30.91 -7.48
C ASP A 53 6.26 32.23 -6.84
N SER A 54 6.03 32.25 -5.52
CA SER A 54 5.72 33.47 -4.75
C SER A 54 6.74 34.63 -4.93
N LEU A 55 7.95 34.36 -5.42
CA LEU A 55 8.96 35.37 -5.75
C LEU A 55 8.74 36.06 -7.11
N TYR A 56 8.25 35.34 -8.11
CA TYR A 56 8.28 35.79 -9.51
C TYR A 56 7.16 36.76 -9.89
N GLN A 57 6.29 37.08 -8.93
CA GLN A 57 5.38 38.23 -9.02
C GLN A 57 6.13 39.57 -8.93
N ASN A 58 7.32 39.60 -8.30
CA ASN A 58 8.11 40.82 -8.08
C ASN A 58 9.53 40.75 -8.67
N GLU A 59 10.05 39.55 -8.95
CA GLU A 59 11.42 39.34 -9.49
C GLU A 59 11.41 38.52 -10.79
N GLN A 60 12.48 38.60 -11.58
CA GLN A 60 12.56 37.90 -12.87
C GLN A 60 13.14 36.49 -12.73
N LEU A 61 12.30 35.47 -12.97
CA LEU A 61 12.69 34.05 -13.00
C LEU A 61 13.91 33.76 -13.88
N ASP A 62 13.93 34.30 -15.10
CA ASP A 62 15.02 34.14 -16.06
C ASP A 62 16.38 34.60 -15.49
N THR A 63 16.39 35.66 -14.68
CA THR A 63 17.61 36.14 -13.99
C THR A 63 18.17 35.12 -13.01
N LEU A 64 17.32 34.37 -12.29
CA LEU A 64 17.78 33.27 -11.42
C LEU A 64 18.35 32.12 -12.27
N ILE A 65 17.61 31.69 -13.29
CA ILE A 65 17.98 30.54 -14.13
C ILE A 65 19.32 30.80 -14.81
N GLN A 66 19.48 31.97 -15.45
CA GLN A 66 20.74 32.37 -16.08
C GLN A 66 21.90 32.41 -15.08
N PHE A 67 21.68 32.96 -13.88
CA PHE A 67 22.70 33.00 -12.85
C PHE A 67 23.13 31.59 -12.39
N ILE A 68 22.17 30.73 -12.05
CA ILE A 68 22.48 29.36 -11.59
C ILE A 68 23.11 28.52 -12.73
N ASN A 69 22.71 28.75 -13.98
CA ASN A 69 23.38 28.16 -15.14
C ASN A 69 24.82 28.66 -15.31
N SER A 70 25.08 29.96 -15.09
CA SER A 70 26.41 30.56 -15.21
C SER A 70 27.44 30.00 -14.20
N ILE A 71 26.98 29.42 -13.09
CA ILE A 71 27.81 28.76 -12.08
C ILE A 71 27.86 27.22 -12.24
N GLY A 72 27.21 26.67 -13.28
CA GLY A 72 27.19 25.24 -13.59
C GLY A 72 26.19 24.39 -12.80
N ASP A 73 25.43 25.00 -11.88
CA ASP A 73 24.54 24.30 -10.95
C ASP A 73 23.09 24.16 -11.45
N ILE A 74 22.84 24.30 -12.76
CA ILE A 74 21.49 24.27 -13.35
C ILE A 74 20.68 23.00 -12.98
N LYS A 75 21.34 21.84 -12.89
CA LYS A 75 20.71 20.57 -12.48
C LYS A 75 20.30 20.53 -11.00
N LYS A 76 20.86 21.42 -10.17
CA LYS A 76 20.52 21.55 -8.75
C LYS A 76 19.29 22.46 -8.52
N LEU A 77 18.87 23.21 -9.54
CA LEU A 77 17.75 24.14 -9.45
C LEU A 77 16.42 23.38 -9.58
N LYS A 78 15.53 23.59 -8.61
CA LYS A 78 14.21 22.94 -8.52
C LYS A 78 13.14 24.00 -8.32
N PHE A 79 12.05 23.89 -9.07
CA PHE A 79 10.95 24.86 -9.00
C PHE A 79 9.69 24.24 -8.44
N ILE A 80 8.97 25.05 -7.68
CA ILE A 80 7.62 24.78 -7.21
C ILE A 80 6.74 25.92 -7.70
N LEU A 81 5.89 25.64 -8.68
CA LEU A 81 4.98 26.60 -9.31
C LEU A 81 3.65 26.68 -8.55
N LYS A 82 3.11 27.89 -8.38
CA LYS A 82 1.81 28.05 -7.73
C LYS A 82 0.67 27.77 -8.71
N ASN A 83 0.83 28.20 -9.96
CA ASN A 83 -0.16 28.03 -11.02
C ASN A 83 0.48 27.28 -12.21
N PRO A 84 -0.12 26.18 -12.69
CA PRO A 84 0.29 25.55 -13.94
C PRO A 84 0.19 26.51 -15.15
N GLY A 85 0.97 26.24 -16.19
CA GLY A 85 1.04 27.02 -17.43
C GLY A 85 1.79 28.36 -17.33
N ILE A 86 2.07 28.88 -16.12
CA ILE A 86 2.94 30.04 -15.93
C ILE A 86 4.40 29.53 -15.81
N HIS A 87 5.33 30.18 -16.51
CA HIS A 87 6.78 29.88 -16.50
C HIS A 87 7.23 28.50 -17.02
N GLU A 88 6.37 27.48 -17.14
CA GLU A 88 6.70 26.14 -17.64
C GLU A 88 7.44 26.15 -18.98
N ALA A 89 7.00 26.98 -19.93
CA ALA A 89 7.64 27.11 -21.25
C ALA A 89 9.09 27.65 -21.19
N LEU A 90 9.43 28.44 -20.15
CA LEU A 90 10.80 28.88 -19.89
C LEU A 90 11.60 27.76 -19.21
N LEU A 91 11.03 27.11 -18.19
CA LEU A 91 11.69 26.01 -17.48
C LEU A 91 12.04 24.83 -18.41
N ALA A 92 11.16 24.52 -19.36
CA ALA A 92 11.37 23.48 -20.36
C ALA A 92 12.59 23.75 -21.27
N GLN A 93 12.93 25.01 -21.57
CA GLN A 93 14.12 25.36 -22.35
C GLN A 93 15.43 24.95 -21.66
N TYR A 94 15.40 24.89 -20.32
CA TYR A 94 16.52 24.47 -19.48
C TYR A 94 16.40 23.01 -18.99
N GLN A 95 15.44 22.25 -19.54
CA GLN A 95 15.13 20.87 -19.15
C GLN A 95 14.75 20.71 -17.65
N ILE A 96 14.19 21.76 -17.05
CA ILE A 96 13.74 21.73 -15.65
C ILE A 96 12.25 21.40 -15.61
N MET A 97 11.91 20.28 -14.99
CA MET A 97 10.52 19.92 -14.69
C MET A 97 10.09 20.56 -13.37
N PRO A 98 9.05 21.40 -13.33
CA PRO A 98 8.53 21.97 -12.10
C PRO A 98 7.71 20.94 -11.29
N LEU A 99 7.66 21.16 -9.98
CA LEU A 99 6.62 20.67 -9.08
C LEU A 99 5.61 21.79 -8.82
N TYR A 100 4.54 21.53 -8.07
CA TYR A 100 3.47 22.52 -7.82
C TYR A 100 3.20 22.72 -6.33
N GLU A 101 2.82 23.94 -5.90
CA GLU A 101 2.51 24.27 -4.49
C GLU A 101 1.30 23.48 -3.95
N THR A 102 0.43 22.97 -4.83
CA THR A 102 -0.65 22.02 -4.51
C THR A 102 -0.12 20.65 -4.10
N THR A 103 1.13 20.30 -4.43
CA THR A 103 1.78 19.09 -3.93
C THR A 103 2.18 19.29 -2.46
N PRO A 104 1.74 18.43 -1.52
CA PRO A 104 2.14 18.56 -0.12
C PRO A 104 3.67 18.63 0.07
N PRO A 105 4.21 19.51 0.95
CA PRO A 105 5.66 19.71 1.09
C PRO A 105 6.47 18.45 1.42
N ASN A 106 5.90 17.51 2.17
CA ASN A 106 6.51 16.19 2.41
C ASN A 106 6.63 15.35 1.13
N THR A 107 5.63 15.39 0.25
CA THR A 107 5.65 14.74 -1.07
C THR A 107 6.66 15.41 -2.00
N VAL A 108 6.69 16.75 -2.06
CA VAL A 108 7.69 17.53 -2.81
C VAL A 108 9.10 17.10 -2.43
N ILE A 109 9.42 17.12 -1.13
CA ILE A 109 10.75 16.73 -0.65
C ILE A 109 11.04 15.25 -0.93
N SER A 110 10.04 14.37 -0.83
CA SER A 110 10.22 12.93 -1.11
C SER A 110 10.56 12.66 -2.59
N ILE A 111 9.91 13.36 -3.53
CA ILE A 111 10.22 13.29 -4.96
C ILE A 111 11.66 13.73 -5.22
N LEU A 112 12.07 14.87 -4.66
CA LEU A 112 13.43 15.38 -4.79
C LEU A 112 14.45 14.42 -4.14
N ALA A 113 14.15 13.84 -2.98
CA ALA A 113 15.02 12.87 -2.32
C ALA A 113 15.22 11.60 -3.16
N GLN A 114 14.18 11.13 -3.85
CA GLN A 114 14.26 10.00 -4.76
C GLN A 114 15.09 10.34 -6.00
N GLU A 115 14.88 11.51 -6.62
CA GLU A 115 15.69 11.98 -7.74
C GLU A 115 17.18 12.09 -7.36
N TYR A 116 17.48 12.66 -6.20
CA TYR A 116 18.83 12.77 -5.67
C TYR A 116 19.49 11.41 -5.44
N ALA A 117 18.75 10.44 -4.88
CA ALA A 117 19.24 9.08 -4.65
C ALA A 117 19.58 8.37 -5.98
N ILE A 118 18.72 8.51 -6.98
CA ILE A 118 18.93 7.96 -8.34
C ILE A 118 20.18 8.59 -8.97
N ASN A 119 20.28 9.92 -8.98
CA ASN A 119 21.43 10.65 -9.53
C ASN A 119 22.75 10.29 -8.81
N SER A 120 22.70 10.09 -7.49
CA SER A 120 23.86 9.68 -6.68
C SER A 120 24.31 8.25 -7.00
N GLN A 121 23.37 7.33 -7.23
CA GLN A 121 23.67 5.95 -7.63
C GLN A 121 24.29 5.90 -9.03
N PHE A 122 23.75 6.66 -9.99
CA PHE A 122 24.34 6.75 -11.33
C PHE A 122 25.74 7.37 -11.29
N ALA A 123 25.96 8.45 -10.53
CA ALA A 123 27.28 9.05 -10.38
C ALA A 123 28.32 8.06 -9.80
N GLN A 124 27.94 7.26 -8.81
CA GLN A 124 28.79 6.21 -8.23
C GLN A 124 29.08 5.09 -9.25
N GLN A 125 28.10 4.67 -10.06
CA GLN A 125 28.33 3.68 -11.12
C GLN A 125 29.21 4.22 -12.26
N SER A 126 29.04 5.48 -12.66
CA SER A 126 29.91 6.14 -13.65
C SER A 126 31.35 6.23 -13.16
N GLN A 127 31.58 6.67 -11.91
CA GLN A 127 32.93 6.70 -11.32
C GLN A 127 33.54 5.29 -11.16
N TYR A 128 32.73 4.28 -10.80
CA TYR A 128 33.19 2.90 -10.74
C TYR A 128 33.59 2.36 -12.12
N ASN A 129 32.85 2.70 -13.17
CA ASN A 129 33.17 2.29 -14.55
C ASN A 129 34.39 3.03 -15.10
N GLU A 130 34.54 4.34 -14.83
CA GLU A 130 35.73 5.11 -15.21
C GLU A 130 37.01 4.63 -14.51
N GLN A 131 36.92 4.22 -13.23
CA GLN A 131 38.06 3.65 -12.50
C GLN A 131 38.45 2.24 -12.97
N ASN A 132 37.52 1.47 -13.57
CA ASN A 132 37.77 0.11 -14.06
C ASN A 132 38.05 0.03 -15.57
N LEU A 133 38.05 1.15 -16.31
CA LEU A 133 38.41 1.23 -17.73
C LEU A 133 39.83 1.79 -17.92
N GLN A 134 40.82 1.13 -17.31
CA GLN A 134 42.23 1.24 -17.69
C GLN A 134 42.55 0.14 -18.72
N PRO A 135 42.96 0.46 -19.96
CA PRO A 135 43.28 -0.56 -20.96
C PRO A 135 44.61 -1.25 -20.60
N THR A 136 44.54 -2.48 -20.10
CA THR A 136 45.72 -3.32 -19.87
C THR A 136 46.36 -3.74 -21.20
N TYR A 137 47.25 -2.91 -21.72
CA TYR A 137 48.22 -3.31 -22.75
C TYR A 137 49.25 -4.29 -22.15
N HIS A 138 48.84 -5.55 -21.98
CA HIS A 138 49.78 -6.63 -21.72
C HIS A 138 50.44 -7.07 -23.02
N VAL A 139 51.68 -6.60 -23.23
CA VAL A 139 52.61 -7.18 -24.20
C VAL A 139 52.98 -8.59 -23.73
N PRO A 140 52.69 -9.66 -24.50
CA PRO A 140 53.09 -11.01 -24.12
C PRO A 140 54.58 -11.22 -24.43
N THR A 141 55.41 -11.42 -23.42
CA THR A 141 56.78 -11.91 -23.60
C THR A 141 56.74 -13.39 -24.02
N MET A 142 57.00 -13.68 -25.29
CA MET A 142 57.15 -15.06 -25.76
C MET A 142 58.41 -15.72 -25.21
N ASN A 143 58.26 -16.94 -24.70
CA ASN A 143 59.39 -17.85 -24.49
C ASN A 143 59.90 -18.36 -25.85
N GLN A 144 61.22 -18.35 -26.03
CA GLN A 144 61.83 -18.97 -27.20
C GLN A 144 61.79 -20.50 -27.06
N ASN A 145 61.04 -21.17 -27.93
CA ASN A 145 61.55 -22.31 -28.71
C ASN A 145 60.52 -22.89 -29.69
N THR A 146 61.06 -23.27 -30.85
CA THR A 146 60.52 -24.10 -31.95
C THR A 146 59.92 -23.34 -33.15
N PHE A 147 60.66 -23.39 -34.25
CA PHE A 147 60.29 -22.92 -35.61
C PHE A 147 59.18 -23.79 -36.23
N VAL A 148 58.34 -23.21 -37.12
CA VAL A 148 58.34 -23.45 -38.60
C VAL A 148 57.63 -22.29 -39.33
N HIS A 149 58.19 -21.90 -40.48
CA HIS A 149 57.69 -21.06 -41.62
C HIS A 149 56.20 -21.27 -42.02
N VAL A 150 55.43 -20.47 -42.79
CA VAL A 150 55.51 -19.16 -43.55
C VAL A 150 54.02 -18.83 -43.97
N ALA A 151 53.51 -17.60 -44.20
CA ALA A 151 53.86 -16.65 -45.27
C ALA A 151 53.18 -15.23 -45.20
N SER A 152 53.51 -14.39 -46.19
CA SER A 152 52.79 -13.31 -46.91
C SER A 152 51.28 -13.00 -46.67
N ALA A 153 50.75 -11.79 -46.92
CA ALA A 153 51.36 -10.45 -47.19
C ALA A 153 50.29 -9.31 -47.25
N SER A 154 50.76 -8.08 -46.93
CA SER A 154 50.47 -6.78 -47.59
C SER A 154 49.05 -6.18 -47.78
N THR A 155 48.89 -4.93 -47.26
CA THR A 155 48.19 -3.75 -47.86
C THR A 155 46.66 -3.81 -48.09
N GLN A 156 45.86 -2.72 -48.11
CA GLN A 156 46.11 -1.27 -48.07
C GLN A 156 44.86 -0.51 -47.52
N GLN A 157 44.97 0.82 -47.36
CA GLN A 157 43.86 1.72 -47.00
C GLN A 157 42.81 1.85 -48.12
N ASN A 158 41.53 2.13 -47.78
CA ASN A 158 40.82 3.38 -48.16
C ASN A 158 39.34 3.38 -47.75
N ASP A 159 38.85 4.52 -47.25
CA ASP A 159 37.44 4.94 -47.19
C ASP A 159 36.92 5.24 -48.63
N PRO A 160 35.59 5.28 -48.94
CA PRO A 160 34.60 6.09 -48.21
C PRO A 160 33.16 5.52 -48.09
N SER A 161 32.30 6.25 -47.36
CA SER A 161 30.82 6.10 -47.39
C SER A 161 30.22 6.43 -48.77
N PRO A 162 29.08 5.83 -49.18
CA PRO A 162 27.78 6.50 -48.93
C PRO A 162 26.55 5.58 -48.70
N THR A 163 25.41 6.23 -48.44
CA THR A 163 24.03 5.70 -48.31
C THR A 163 23.50 4.87 -49.49
N ILE A 164 22.56 3.92 -49.22
CA ILE A 164 21.28 3.75 -49.96
C ILE A 164 20.30 2.78 -49.25
N ASN A 165 19.02 2.90 -49.63
CA ASN A 165 17.82 2.31 -49.05
C ASN A 165 17.49 0.83 -49.40
N ASN A 166 16.65 0.25 -48.54
CA ASN A 166 15.53 -0.69 -48.81
C ASN A 166 15.73 -2.20 -49.14
N SER A 167 15.09 -2.97 -48.25
CA SER A 167 14.07 -4.01 -48.51
C SER A 167 14.46 -5.45 -48.86
N GLN A 168 13.93 -6.37 -48.05
CA GLN A 168 13.35 -7.63 -48.54
C GLN A 168 11.93 -7.80 -47.99
N ILE A 169 11.09 -8.44 -48.80
CA ILE A 169 9.63 -8.58 -48.66
C ILE A 169 9.31 -10.07 -48.52
N TYR A 170 8.27 -10.42 -47.76
CA TYR A 170 7.50 -11.65 -47.98
C TYR A 170 6.00 -11.31 -48.14
N PRO A 171 5.22 -12.11 -48.90
CA PRO A 171 4.18 -11.55 -49.78
C PRO A 171 2.74 -11.55 -49.24
N GLN A 172 1.88 -10.82 -49.96
CA GLN A 172 0.41 -10.75 -49.86
C GLN A 172 -0.20 -10.89 -51.27
N GLY A 173 -1.46 -11.33 -51.35
CA GLY A 173 -2.25 -11.48 -52.60
C GLY A 173 -2.79 -12.92 -52.79
N GLU A 174 -4.02 -13.18 -53.24
CA GLU A 174 -5.05 -12.28 -53.80
C GLU A 174 -6.49 -12.67 -53.41
N THR A 175 -7.31 -11.62 -53.35
CA THR A 175 -8.77 -11.41 -53.56
C THR A 175 -9.54 -12.42 -54.46
N PHE A 176 -10.88 -12.57 -54.40
CA PHE A 176 -11.91 -11.53 -54.69
C PHE A 176 -13.40 -11.92 -54.38
N LEU A 177 -14.22 -10.91 -54.06
CA LEU A 177 -15.68 -10.68 -54.35
C LEU A 177 -16.81 -11.69 -53.98
N GLY A 178 -17.89 -11.18 -53.35
CA GLY A 178 -19.26 -11.73 -53.47
C GLY A 178 -20.21 -11.50 -52.27
N THR A 179 -21.28 -10.71 -52.45
CA THR A 179 -22.36 -10.46 -51.46
C THR A 179 -23.75 -10.73 -52.07
N PRO A 180 -24.87 -10.69 -51.29
CA PRO A 180 -25.47 -11.71 -50.42
C PRO A 180 -26.79 -12.28 -51.07
N PRO A 181 -27.68 -13.13 -50.45
CA PRO A 181 -28.59 -12.69 -49.35
C PRO A 181 -29.12 -13.76 -48.36
N VAL A 182 -29.68 -13.26 -47.24
CA VAL A 182 -30.93 -13.62 -46.51
C VAL A 182 -31.62 -15.00 -46.69
N GLN A 183 -32.09 -15.54 -45.53
CA GLN A 183 -33.30 -16.35 -45.23
C GLN A 183 -33.25 -17.88 -44.94
N ALA A 184 -33.89 -18.21 -43.80
CA ALA A 184 -34.74 -19.37 -43.49
C ALA A 184 -34.22 -20.83 -43.59
N ASN A 185 -34.19 -21.54 -42.45
CA ASN A 185 -35.28 -22.47 -42.10
C ASN A 185 -35.15 -23.10 -40.69
N THR A 186 -36.29 -23.21 -40.01
CA THR A 186 -36.58 -24.07 -38.83
C THR A 186 -37.06 -25.48 -39.32
N PRO A 187 -37.73 -26.38 -38.56
CA PRO A 187 -37.97 -26.51 -37.10
C PRO A 187 -37.73 -27.95 -36.54
N ASN A 188 -38.00 -28.21 -35.25
CA ASN A 188 -39.06 -29.16 -34.82
C ASN A 188 -39.23 -29.34 -33.29
N SER A 189 -40.30 -28.73 -32.78
CA SER A 189 -41.40 -29.35 -32.00
C SER A 189 -41.13 -30.24 -30.76
N PRO A 190 -41.64 -29.83 -29.57
CA PRO A 190 -41.98 -30.72 -28.46
C PRO A 190 -43.47 -31.12 -28.44
N THR A 191 -43.82 -32.16 -27.67
CA THR A 191 -45.20 -32.51 -27.23
C THR A 191 -45.15 -33.09 -25.81
N GLY A 192 -46.11 -32.88 -24.90
CA GLY A 192 -47.23 -31.91 -24.88
C GLY A 192 -48.21 -32.16 -23.72
N THR A 193 -49.10 -31.19 -23.44
CA THR A 193 -50.40 -31.29 -22.69
C THR A 193 -50.40 -31.73 -21.20
N SER A 194 -51.34 -31.35 -20.31
CA SER A 194 -52.59 -30.54 -20.38
C SER A 194 -52.92 -29.97 -18.96
N ILE A 195 -53.23 -28.68 -18.76
CA ILE A 195 -54.54 -27.98 -18.79
C ILE A 195 -55.57 -28.34 -17.67
N ASN A 196 -55.80 -27.40 -16.74
CA ASN A 196 -57.10 -26.80 -16.30
C ASN A 196 -56.84 -25.93 -15.04
N THR A 197 -56.91 -24.59 -15.07
CA THR A 197 -58.10 -23.69 -15.08
C THR A 197 -59.03 -23.77 -13.86
N SER A 198 -59.11 -22.67 -13.10
CA SER A 198 -60.33 -22.04 -12.56
C SER A 198 -60.00 -20.67 -11.96
N TYR A 199 -61.00 -19.80 -11.83
CA TYR A 199 -60.88 -18.33 -11.84
C TYR A 199 -61.31 -17.64 -10.53
N ASN A 200 -60.85 -16.38 -10.34
CA ASN A 200 -61.52 -15.25 -9.66
C ASN A 200 -61.79 -15.38 -8.13
N ASN A 201 -61.93 -14.31 -7.32
CA ASN A 201 -61.58 -12.88 -7.43
C ASN A 201 -61.60 -12.25 -6.00
N ASP A 202 -61.46 -10.93 -5.92
CA ASP A 202 -61.94 -10.02 -4.85
C ASP A 202 -61.04 -9.77 -3.61
N GLN A 203 -60.54 -8.52 -3.57
CA GLN A 203 -60.37 -7.69 -2.36
C GLN A 203 -61.68 -6.88 -2.13
N PRO A 204 -61.83 -6.05 -1.07
CA PRO A 204 -60.99 -5.82 0.12
C PRO A 204 -61.77 -6.01 1.45
N ASP A 205 -61.13 -5.77 2.61
CA ASP A 205 -61.62 -4.74 3.56
C ASP A 205 -60.71 -4.55 4.79
N THR A 206 -60.78 -3.35 5.36
CA THR A 206 -60.04 -2.89 6.55
C THR A 206 -60.83 -3.08 7.84
N ILE A 207 -60.20 -3.36 9.00
CA ILE A 207 -60.60 -2.80 10.32
C ILE A 207 -59.53 -2.99 11.42
N ASN A 208 -59.63 -2.08 12.38
CA ASN A 208 -58.77 -1.64 13.48
C ASN A 208 -58.32 -2.64 14.58
N SER A 209 -57.10 -2.38 15.07
CA SER A 209 -56.56 -2.35 16.46
C SER A 209 -56.99 -3.29 17.61
N ASN A 210 -55.96 -3.66 18.39
CA ASN A 210 -55.92 -3.92 19.84
C ASN A 210 -56.83 -5.01 20.45
N GLU A 211 -56.33 -6.25 20.51
CA GLU A 211 -56.39 -7.06 21.75
C GLU A 211 -55.37 -8.21 21.75
N GLN A 212 -55.06 -8.75 22.94
CA GLN A 212 -54.14 -9.88 23.24
C GLN A 212 -52.69 -9.56 23.65
N ILE A 213 -52.51 -8.59 24.56
CA ILE A 213 -51.46 -8.68 25.59
C ILE A 213 -52.10 -9.20 26.89
N LYS A 214 -52.02 -10.51 27.12
CA LYS A 214 -52.08 -11.24 28.41
C LYS A 214 -52.51 -12.69 28.16
N ASN A 215 -51.55 -13.61 28.23
CA ASN A 215 -51.62 -14.85 29.02
C ASN A 215 -50.28 -15.58 28.93
N MET A 216 -50.08 -16.59 29.79
CA MET A 216 -48.82 -17.35 29.94
C MET A 216 -47.65 -16.59 30.60
N LYS A 217 -47.90 -16.06 31.79
CA LYS A 217 -46.98 -16.32 32.90
C LYS A 217 -47.33 -17.68 33.52
N GLU A 218 -46.34 -18.30 34.14
CA GLU A 218 -46.47 -19.44 35.06
C GLU A 218 -46.98 -20.76 34.47
N GLU A 219 -46.03 -21.59 34.00
CA GLU A 219 -45.85 -22.90 34.61
C GLU A 219 -44.36 -23.24 34.70
N SER A 220 -43.92 -23.82 35.82
CA SER A 220 -42.51 -24.08 36.12
C SER A 220 -42.36 -25.20 37.15
N LYS A 221 -41.29 -26.01 36.98
CA LYS A 221 -40.99 -27.29 37.67
C LYS A 221 -41.77 -28.46 37.06
N SER A 222 -41.17 -29.60 36.71
CA SER A 222 -39.76 -30.04 36.76
C SER A 222 -39.50 -31.04 35.62
N ILE A 223 -38.26 -31.27 35.17
CA ILE A 223 -37.37 -32.33 35.66
C ILE A 223 -35.91 -31.95 35.38
N LEU A 224 -35.01 -32.24 36.33
CA LEU A 224 -33.60 -31.90 36.27
C LEU A 224 -32.78 -33.00 35.57
N GLY A 225 -32.27 -32.71 34.37
CA GLY A 225 -31.32 -33.56 33.63
C GLY A 225 -30.10 -32.76 33.20
N SER A 226 -29.13 -32.57 34.08
CA SER A 226 -28.05 -31.58 33.93
C SER A 226 -26.99 -31.96 32.88
N ARG A 227 -27.03 -31.31 31.70
CA ARG A 227 -25.84 -31.06 30.88
C ARG A 227 -25.55 -29.54 30.86
N LYS A 228 -24.61 -29.10 31.69
CA LYS A 228 -24.01 -27.75 31.57
C LYS A 228 -23.10 -27.71 30.35
N ASN A 229 -23.67 -27.45 29.18
CA ASN A 229 -22.88 -27.00 28.04
C ASN A 229 -22.53 -25.52 28.27
N ASN A 230 -21.26 -25.24 28.59
CA ASN A 230 -20.73 -23.87 28.55
C ASN A 230 -20.66 -23.41 27.08
N THR A 231 -21.76 -22.93 26.54
CA THR A 231 -21.76 -22.14 25.31
C THR A 231 -21.25 -20.74 25.65
N ASN A 232 -19.93 -20.57 25.59
CA ASN A 232 -19.32 -19.24 25.70
C ASN A 232 -19.78 -18.40 24.50
N PHE A 233 -20.72 -17.49 24.74
CA PHE A 233 -21.05 -16.44 23.77
C PHE A 233 -19.85 -15.51 23.65
N ILE A 234 -19.24 -15.46 22.47
CA ILE A 234 -18.15 -14.53 22.20
C ILE A 234 -18.68 -13.38 21.35
N ASN A 235 -19.15 -12.33 22.02
CA ASN A 235 -19.52 -11.09 21.38
C ASN A 235 -18.25 -10.30 21.03
N PHE A 236 -17.78 -10.42 19.79
CA PHE A 236 -16.63 -9.68 19.30
C PHE A 236 -17.05 -8.27 18.85
N LYS A 237 -16.37 -7.24 19.35
CA LYS A 237 -16.32 -5.94 18.66
C LYS A 237 -15.46 -6.12 17.41
N ASN A 238 -15.90 -5.59 16.27
CA ASN A 238 -15.11 -5.59 15.04
C ASN A 238 -13.74 -4.95 15.30
N LYS A 239 -12.64 -5.61 14.89
CA LYS A 239 -11.26 -5.15 15.10
C LYS A 239 -10.59 -4.71 13.80
N PHE A 240 -9.84 -3.61 13.84
CA PHE A 240 -8.88 -3.23 12.79
C PHE A 240 -7.47 -3.26 13.37
N ILE A 241 -6.61 -4.09 12.79
CA ILE A 241 -5.25 -4.33 13.22
C ILE A 241 -4.29 -3.88 12.12
N VAL A 242 -3.34 -3.01 12.43
CA VAL A 242 -2.35 -2.56 11.45
C VAL A 242 -1.02 -3.25 11.72
N VAL A 243 -0.42 -3.85 10.69
CA VAL A 243 0.93 -4.41 10.73
C VAL A 243 1.88 -3.41 10.08
N ASN A 244 2.84 -2.89 10.84
CA ASN A 244 3.80 -1.90 10.36
C ASN A 244 5.23 -2.19 10.84
N SER A 245 6.20 -1.54 10.19
CA SER A 245 7.61 -1.48 10.53
C SER A 245 8.29 -0.50 9.57
N PRO A 246 9.08 0.45 10.08
CA PRO A 246 9.78 1.42 9.25
C PRO A 246 11.01 0.81 8.54
N LYS A 247 11.24 -0.51 8.67
CA LYS A 247 12.29 -1.24 7.98
C LYS A 247 11.70 -2.26 6.99
N GLY A 248 12.24 -2.28 5.77
CA GLY A 248 11.98 -3.34 4.78
C GLY A 248 12.68 -4.64 5.15
N GLY A 249 12.12 -5.79 4.72
CA GLY A 249 12.70 -7.12 4.92
C GLY A 249 12.47 -7.77 6.29
N VAL A 250 11.76 -7.12 7.23
CA VAL A 250 11.48 -7.68 8.57
C VAL A 250 10.31 -8.69 8.61
N GLY A 251 9.62 -8.91 7.49
CA GLY A 251 8.46 -9.82 7.39
C GLY A 251 7.09 -9.22 7.74
N LYS A 252 6.86 -7.91 7.55
CA LYS A 252 5.55 -7.25 7.73
C LYS A 252 4.42 -7.97 6.96
N THR A 253 4.51 -7.91 5.63
CA THR A 253 3.57 -8.48 4.67
C THR A 253 3.34 -9.96 4.92
N THR A 254 4.42 -10.70 5.16
CA THR A 254 4.37 -12.10 5.60
C THR A 254 3.49 -12.26 6.85
N LEU A 255 3.75 -11.50 7.92
CA LEU A 255 2.95 -11.60 9.15
C LEU A 255 1.49 -11.18 8.95
N ALA A 256 1.22 -10.15 8.15
CA ALA A 256 -0.14 -9.70 7.83
C ALA A 256 -0.95 -10.78 7.11
N ILE A 257 -0.36 -11.39 6.08
CA ILE A 257 -0.91 -12.55 5.35
C ILE A 257 -1.14 -13.72 6.32
N GLU A 258 -0.11 -14.11 7.06
CA GLU A 258 -0.16 -15.25 7.97
C GLU A 258 -1.25 -15.10 9.04
N LEU A 259 -1.40 -13.91 9.64
CA LEU A 259 -2.45 -13.63 10.61
C LEU A 259 -3.84 -13.67 9.96
N ALA A 260 -4.05 -12.94 8.87
CA ALA A 260 -5.35 -12.84 8.22
C ALA A 260 -5.85 -14.20 7.71
N SER A 261 -5.01 -14.93 6.97
CA SER A 261 -5.35 -16.26 6.46
C SER A 261 -5.57 -17.28 7.57
N LEU A 262 -4.73 -17.29 8.62
CA LEU A 262 -4.87 -18.25 9.73
C LEU A 262 -6.15 -18.00 10.55
N ILE A 263 -6.49 -16.73 10.82
CA ILE A 263 -7.73 -16.34 11.49
C ILE A 263 -8.94 -16.73 10.66
N SER A 264 -8.94 -16.38 9.37
CA SER A 264 -10.02 -16.72 8.45
C SER A 264 -10.24 -18.23 8.34
N ASN A 265 -9.18 -18.98 8.05
CA ASN A 265 -9.23 -20.43 7.91
C ASN A 265 -9.65 -21.13 9.21
N ARG A 266 -9.34 -20.55 10.38
CA ARG A 266 -9.81 -21.06 11.67
C ARG A 266 -11.30 -20.77 11.90
N ALA A 267 -11.77 -19.59 11.53
CA ALA A 267 -13.16 -19.16 11.71
C ALA A 267 -14.13 -19.86 10.73
N LYS A 268 -13.64 -20.25 9.56
CA LYS A 268 -14.41 -20.96 8.53
C LYS A 268 -15.08 -22.23 9.10
N GLY A 269 -16.41 -22.25 9.06
CA GLY A 269 -17.21 -23.36 9.59
C GLY A 269 -17.43 -23.36 11.11
N MET A 270 -17.02 -22.31 11.83
CA MET A 270 -17.43 -22.12 13.23
C MET A 270 -18.85 -21.56 13.31
N ASP A 271 -19.69 -22.18 14.14
CA ASP A 271 -20.86 -21.49 14.68
C ASP A 271 -20.43 -20.61 15.86
N LEU A 272 -20.24 -19.31 15.58
CA LEU A 272 -19.94 -18.30 16.59
C LEU A 272 -21.20 -17.68 17.22
N ASN A 273 -22.40 -18.10 16.83
CA ASN A 273 -23.67 -17.67 17.44
C ASN A 273 -24.61 -18.84 17.79
N PRO A 274 -24.24 -19.72 18.73
CA PRO A 274 -25.04 -20.90 19.08
C PRO A 274 -26.41 -20.61 19.74
N ALA A 275 -26.80 -19.34 19.90
CA ALA A 275 -28.16 -18.95 20.31
C ALA A 275 -29.15 -18.94 19.15
N SER A 276 -28.70 -18.73 17.90
CA SER A 276 -29.59 -18.64 16.74
C SER A 276 -30.03 -20.02 16.24
N LYS A 277 -30.79 -20.76 17.05
CA LYS A 277 -31.45 -22.01 16.65
C LYS A 277 -32.49 -21.85 15.52
N PHE A 278 -32.75 -20.61 15.06
CA PHE A 278 -33.75 -20.29 14.04
C PHE A 278 -33.36 -19.19 13.04
N THR A 279 -32.10 -18.75 13.02
CA THR A 279 -31.57 -17.88 11.95
C THR A 279 -30.18 -18.34 11.55
N SER A 280 -29.79 -18.10 10.30
CA SER A 280 -28.48 -18.48 9.78
C SER A 280 -27.35 -17.99 10.68
N SER A 281 -26.40 -18.88 10.97
CA SER A 281 -25.18 -18.53 11.71
C SER A 281 -24.51 -17.34 11.03
N LYS A 282 -24.29 -16.24 11.77
CA LYS A 282 -23.58 -15.08 11.23
C LYS A 282 -22.20 -15.53 10.76
N GLU A 283 -21.97 -15.41 9.46
CA GLU A 283 -20.67 -15.66 8.84
C GLU A 283 -19.61 -14.77 9.49
N PHE A 284 -18.52 -15.37 9.96
CA PHE A 284 -17.37 -14.63 10.47
C PHE A 284 -16.48 -14.20 9.32
N ARG A 285 -16.26 -12.88 9.19
CA ARG A 285 -15.61 -12.30 8.02
C ARG A 285 -14.27 -11.68 8.39
N THR A 286 -13.23 -12.17 7.74
CA THR A 286 -11.86 -11.63 7.84
C THR A 286 -11.50 -10.89 6.56
N CYS A 287 -10.92 -9.70 6.69
CA CYS A 287 -10.36 -8.94 5.57
C CYS A 287 -8.85 -8.73 5.75
N LEU A 288 -8.09 -8.86 4.66
CA LEU A 288 -6.71 -8.37 4.52
C LEU A 288 -6.74 -7.17 3.56
N ILE A 289 -6.19 -6.03 3.95
CA ILE A 289 -6.05 -4.85 3.08
C ILE A 289 -4.57 -4.50 2.95
N ASP A 290 -4.11 -4.28 1.71
CA ASP A 290 -2.76 -3.83 1.42
C ASP A 290 -2.74 -2.30 1.23
N LEU A 291 -2.29 -1.59 2.26
CA LEU A 291 -2.10 -0.14 2.27
C LEU A 291 -0.62 0.23 1.97
N ASN A 292 0.14 -0.66 1.33
CA ASN A 292 1.45 -0.37 0.77
C ASN A 292 1.34 -0.12 -0.76
N PRO A 293 1.25 1.13 -1.24
CA PRO A 293 1.19 1.43 -2.68
C PRO A 293 2.48 1.12 -3.48
N SER A 294 3.48 0.49 -2.86
CA SER A 294 4.81 0.25 -3.44
C SER A 294 4.89 -1.11 -4.15
N PHE A 295 4.27 -1.21 -5.34
CA PHE A 295 4.13 -2.44 -6.15
C PHE A 295 3.36 -3.57 -5.43
N ASP A 296 2.18 -3.92 -5.95
CA ASP A 296 1.26 -4.89 -5.32
C ASP A 296 1.98 -6.19 -4.88
N THR A 297 2.16 -6.30 -3.57
CA THR A 297 2.90 -7.40 -2.95
C THR A 297 1.98 -8.61 -2.73
N MET A 298 0.67 -8.39 -2.65
CA MET A 298 -0.32 -9.47 -2.51
C MET A 298 -0.50 -10.23 -3.83
N ALA A 299 -0.52 -9.53 -4.97
CA ALA A 299 -0.60 -10.15 -6.29
C ALA A 299 0.59 -11.06 -6.62
N SER A 300 1.77 -10.79 -6.03
CA SER A 300 2.97 -11.65 -6.16
C SER A 300 3.09 -12.74 -5.09
N THR A 301 2.40 -12.61 -3.96
CA THR A 301 2.53 -13.52 -2.79
C THR A 301 1.31 -14.41 -2.54
N LEU A 302 0.12 -14.05 -3.03
CA LEU A 302 -1.13 -14.79 -2.79
C LEU A 302 -1.72 -15.34 -4.08
N LYS A 303 -1.79 -16.68 -4.14
CA LYS A 303 -2.28 -17.41 -5.32
C LYS A 303 -3.69 -16.98 -5.75
N CYS A 304 -4.60 -16.78 -4.80
CA CYS A 304 -5.96 -16.33 -5.05
C CYS A 304 -6.05 -14.93 -5.69
N VAL A 305 -5.07 -14.05 -5.47
CA VAL A 305 -4.99 -12.73 -6.11
C VAL A 305 -4.42 -12.89 -7.51
N HIS A 306 -3.27 -13.57 -7.67
CA HIS A 306 -2.61 -13.72 -8.98
C HIS A 306 -3.47 -14.49 -10.01
N GLU A 307 -4.29 -15.44 -9.57
CA GLU A 307 -5.17 -16.22 -10.47
C GLU A 307 -6.49 -15.50 -10.80
N THR A 308 -6.83 -14.43 -10.08
CA THR A 308 -8.03 -13.63 -10.37
C THR A 308 -7.71 -12.63 -11.48
N LYS A 309 -8.21 -12.85 -12.70
CA LYS A 309 -8.10 -11.87 -13.79
C LYS A 309 -8.83 -10.58 -13.42
N ASP A 310 -8.21 -9.44 -13.68
CA ASP A 310 -8.77 -8.09 -13.47
C ASP A 310 -9.30 -7.88 -12.03
N TYR A 311 -8.54 -8.33 -11.03
CA TYR A 311 -8.93 -8.25 -9.62
C TYR A 311 -9.20 -6.81 -9.15
N PRO A 312 -10.19 -6.60 -8.25
CA PRO A 312 -10.44 -5.29 -7.68
C PRO A 312 -9.26 -4.88 -6.78
N THR A 313 -8.92 -3.59 -6.81
CA THR A 313 -7.87 -2.93 -6.02
C THR A 313 -8.45 -1.77 -5.22
N ILE A 314 -7.63 -1.10 -4.40
CA ILE A 314 -7.97 0.21 -3.80
C ILE A 314 -8.50 1.21 -4.85
N LEU A 315 -8.00 1.20 -6.09
CA LEU A 315 -8.48 2.13 -7.12
C LEU A 315 -9.95 1.84 -7.53
N ASN A 316 -10.38 0.58 -7.49
CA ASN A 316 -11.79 0.22 -7.73
C ASN A 316 -12.70 0.69 -6.58
N TRP A 317 -12.20 0.69 -5.34
CA TRP A 317 -12.90 1.32 -4.22
C TRP A 317 -13.02 2.83 -4.40
N VAL A 318 -11.93 3.51 -4.79
CA VAL A 318 -11.92 4.95 -5.10
C VAL A 318 -12.94 5.30 -6.17
N ASN A 319 -12.94 4.58 -7.31
CA ASN A 319 -13.92 4.79 -8.37
C ASN A 319 -15.37 4.67 -7.85
N ARG A 320 -15.67 3.68 -7.00
CA ARG A 320 -17.00 3.52 -6.40
C ARG A 320 -17.34 4.61 -5.37
N ILE A 321 -16.34 5.18 -4.69
CA ILE A 321 -16.50 6.35 -3.81
C ILE A 321 -16.85 7.57 -4.66
N GLU A 322 -16.11 7.84 -5.73
CA GLU A 322 -16.37 8.94 -6.67
C GLU A 322 -17.76 8.83 -7.32
N GLU A 323 -18.16 7.64 -7.77
CA GLU A 323 -19.51 7.37 -8.29
C GLU A 323 -20.61 7.75 -7.27
N LYS A 324 -20.42 7.43 -5.99
CA LYS A 324 -21.38 7.75 -4.91
C LYS A 324 -21.38 9.24 -4.56
N ILE A 325 -20.21 9.87 -4.49
CA ILE A 325 -20.05 11.31 -4.31
C ILE A 325 -20.76 12.06 -5.43
N TYR A 326 -20.42 11.78 -6.69
CA TYR A 326 -21.03 12.41 -7.85
C TYR A 326 -22.54 12.18 -7.90
N THR A 327 -23.03 10.97 -7.58
CA THR A 327 -24.47 10.71 -7.54
C THR A 327 -25.19 11.61 -6.52
N SER A 328 -24.56 11.89 -5.38
CA SER A 328 -25.14 12.69 -4.28
C SER A 328 -25.22 14.20 -4.53
N MET A 329 -24.41 14.72 -5.45
CA MET A 329 -24.33 16.16 -5.77
C MET A 329 -25.62 16.72 -6.42
N THR A 330 -25.87 18.02 -6.26
CA THR A 330 -26.88 18.76 -7.04
C THR A 330 -26.46 18.90 -8.52
N ASN A 331 -27.33 19.45 -9.36
CA ASN A 331 -27.01 19.65 -10.77
C ASN A 331 -25.95 20.76 -10.95
N GLU A 332 -26.00 21.78 -10.11
CA GLU A 332 -25.06 22.91 -10.08
C GLU A 332 -23.66 22.44 -9.62
N GLU A 333 -23.61 21.60 -8.58
CA GLU A 333 -22.37 20.97 -8.10
C GLU A 333 -21.77 20.04 -9.17
N LYS A 334 -22.59 19.23 -9.84
CA LYS A 334 -22.17 18.39 -10.97
C LYS A 334 -21.63 19.21 -12.14
N GLN A 335 -22.25 20.34 -12.45
CA GLN A 335 -21.77 21.25 -13.49
C GLN A 335 -20.38 21.79 -13.12
N ALA A 336 -20.21 22.33 -11.91
CA ALA A 336 -18.92 22.83 -11.43
C ALA A 336 -17.83 21.74 -11.39
N PHE A 337 -18.17 20.52 -10.98
CA PHE A 337 -17.25 19.37 -11.01
C PHE A 337 -16.82 18.99 -12.44
N ASN A 338 -17.76 18.99 -13.38
CA ASN A 338 -17.46 18.66 -14.78
C ASN A 338 -16.68 19.77 -15.50
N GLU A 339 -16.87 21.03 -15.13
CA GLU A 339 -16.13 22.18 -15.68
C GLU A 339 -14.69 22.27 -15.17
N ASN A 340 -14.38 21.78 -13.96
CA ASN A 340 -13.07 21.97 -13.33
C ASN A 340 -12.65 20.81 -12.40
N ARG A 341 -12.75 19.56 -12.89
CA ARG A 341 -12.55 18.33 -12.08
C ARG A 341 -11.29 18.34 -11.21
N ASP A 342 -10.15 18.75 -11.76
CA ASP A 342 -8.85 18.70 -11.07
C ASP A 342 -8.70 19.76 -9.96
N LEU A 343 -9.57 20.76 -9.91
CA LEU A 343 -9.59 21.85 -8.92
C LEU A 343 -10.82 21.82 -8.01
N PHE A 344 -11.75 20.88 -8.23
CA PHE A 344 -12.98 20.80 -7.45
C PHE A 344 -12.72 20.14 -6.08
N ASP A 345 -12.98 20.87 -4.99
CA ASP A 345 -12.86 20.32 -3.63
C ASP A 345 -14.00 19.32 -3.34
N ILE A 346 -13.66 18.04 -3.37
CA ILE A 346 -14.57 16.94 -3.05
C ILE A 346 -14.64 16.61 -1.55
N SER A 347 -13.75 17.15 -0.72
CA SER A 347 -13.68 16.84 0.72
C SER A 347 -15.02 17.09 1.47
N PRO A 348 -15.83 18.12 1.16
CA PRO A 348 -17.16 18.30 1.75
C PRO A 348 -18.11 17.12 1.53
N PHE A 349 -17.94 16.39 0.43
CA PHE A 349 -18.78 15.24 0.03
C PHE A 349 -18.25 13.91 0.59
N CYS A 350 -16.98 13.88 1.02
CA CYS A 350 -16.31 12.72 1.64
C CYS A 350 -16.83 12.44 3.07
N ASN A 351 -18.09 12.02 3.20
CA ASN A 351 -18.64 11.65 4.50
C ASN A 351 -19.54 10.39 4.48
N ASN A 352 -19.46 9.61 5.56
CA ASN A 352 -20.10 8.30 5.70
C ASN A 352 -21.63 8.34 5.90
N LYS A 353 -22.24 9.52 6.00
CA LYS A 353 -23.70 9.67 6.00
C LYS A 353 -24.25 9.58 4.58
N ILE A 354 -23.50 10.13 3.62
CA ILE A 354 -23.77 10.08 2.18
C ILE A 354 -23.26 8.75 1.61
N ILE A 355 -21.98 8.44 1.83
CA ILE A 355 -21.31 7.32 1.17
C ILE A 355 -21.63 6.02 1.91
N LYS A 356 -22.55 5.24 1.33
CA LYS A 356 -23.00 3.95 1.86
C LYS A 356 -22.77 2.84 0.84
N PHE A 357 -22.11 1.78 1.30
CA PHE A 357 -21.96 0.52 0.57
C PHE A 357 -22.99 -0.51 1.03
N THR A 358 -23.44 -1.38 0.12
CA THR A 358 -24.08 -2.65 0.50
C THR A 358 -23.03 -3.75 0.74
N TRP A 359 -23.44 -4.90 1.28
CA TRP A 359 -22.50 -6.04 1.40
C TRP A 359 -22.08 -6.59 0.04
N ASP A 360 -22.98 -6.63 -0.94
CA ASP A 360 -22.66 -7.13 -2.29
C ASP A 360 -21.67 -6.20 -3.01
N GLU A 361 -21.76 -4.89 -2.79
CA GLU A 361 -20.76 -3.95 -3.27
C GLU A 361 -19.40 -4.20 -2.63
N VAL A 362 -19.31 -4.28 -1.29
CA VAL A 362 -18.06 -4.58 -0.58
C VAL A 362 -17.45 -5.89 -1.08
N LYS A 363 -18.27 -6.94 -1.22
CA LYS A 363 -17.86 -8.24 -1.74
C LYS A 363 -17.33 -8.15 -3.18
N SER A 364 -17.98 -7.36 -4.05
CA SER A 364 -17.52 -7.14 -5.44
C SER A 364 -16.19 -6.38 -5.55
N LEU A 365 -15.84 -5.61 -4.52
CA LEU A 365 -14.60 -4.82 -4.43
C LEU A 365 -13.48 -5.57 -3.67
N THR A 366 -13.63 -6.89 -3.48
CA THR A 366 -12.65 -7.75 -2.80
C THR A 366 -12.34 -9.00 -3.63
N VAL A 367 -11.10 -9.47 -3.57
CA VAL A 367 -10.77 -10.84 -3.96
C VAL A 367 -11.18 -11.77 -2.81
N TYR A 368 -11.83 -12.89 -3.12
CA TYR A 368 -12.24 -13.88 -2.12
C TYR A 368 -11.46 -15.18 -2.29
N ASP A 369 -10.64 -15.53 -1.29
CA ASP A 369 -10.00 -16.83 -1.23
C ASP A 369 -10.99 -17.88 -0.70
N ALA A 370 -11.54 -18.69 -1.62
CA ALA A 370 -12.42 -19.79 -1.28
C ALA A 370 -11.76 -20.86 -0.39
N GLN A 371 -10.42 -20.97 -0.34
CA GLN A 371 -9.72 -21.95 0.50
C GLN A 371 -9.78 -21.56 1.98
N THR A 372 -9.36 -20.34 2.33
CA THR A 372 -9.34 -19.86 3.73
C THR A 372 -10.59 -19.08 4.15
N GLY A 373 -11.44 -18.65 3.21
CA GLY A 373 -12.56 -17.74 3.46
C GLY A 373 -12.15 -16.26 3.57
N LEU A 374 -10.90 -15.93 3.24
CA LEU A 374 -10.34 -14.60 3.41
C LEU A 374 -10.82 -13.67 2.29
N TYR A 375 -11.22 -12.46 2.65
CA TYR A 375 -11.43 -11.36 1.71
C TYR A 375 -10.18 -10.48 1.65
N ILE A 376 -9.78 -10.05 0.46
CA ILE A 376 -8.54 -9.31 0.23
C ILE A 376 -8.85 -8.04 -0.56
N ILE A 377 -8.26 -6.92 -0.15
CA ILE A 377 -8.22 -5.66 -0.89
C ILE A 377 -6.74 -5.41 -1.26
N PRO A 378 -6.32 -5.79 -2.48
CA PRO A 378 -5.00 -5.50 -3.02
C PRO A 378 -4.74 -3.99 -3.17
N ALA A 379 -3.45 -3.62 -3.14
CA ALA A 379 -2.99 -2.25 -3.22
C ALA A 379 -3.27 -1.61 -4.61
N VAL A 380 -2.90 -0.35 -4.78
CA VAL A 380 -2.91 0.31 -6.09
C VAL A 380 -1.89 -0.39 -7.00
N ALA A 381 -2.34 -0.93 -8.13
CA ALA A 381 -1.51 -1.76 -9.01
C ALA A 381 -0.33 -1.01 -9.66
N LEU A 382 -0.52 0.26 -10.02
CA LEU A 382 0.51 1.10 -10.65
C LEU A 382 0.93 2.26 -9.73
N PRO A 383 2.25 2.48 -9.51
CA PRO A 383 2.72 3.60 -8.68
C PRO A 383 2.26 4.99 -9.16
N MET A 384 1.97 5.14 -10.46
CA MET A 384 1.46 6.39 -11.04
C MET A 384 0.01 6.69 -10.70
N ASP A 385 -0.78 5.70 -10.27
CA ASP A 385 -2.20 5.87 -9.89
C ASP A 385 -2.37 6.21 -8.41
N VAL A 386 -1.29 6.20 -7.62
CA VAL A 386 -1.31 6.47 -6.18
C VAL A 386 -1.80 7.90 -5.88
N ASN A 387 -1.48 8.85 -6.77
CA ASN A 387 -1.95 10.23 -6.68
C ASN A 387 -3.48 10.40 -6.82
N LYS A 388 -4.20 9.39 -7.34
CA LYS A 388 -5.66 9.38 -7.45
C LYS A 388 -6.33 8.99 -6.12
N VAL A 389 -5.57 8.50 -5.15
CA VAL A 389 -6.10 7.99 -3.89
C VAL A 389 -5.91 9.03 -2.79
N LEU A 390 -6.97 9.77 -2.45
CA LEU A 390 -6.93 10.77 -1.38
C LEU A 390 -6.99 10.14 0.03
N PRO A 391 -6.52 10.84 1.09
CA PRO A 391 -6.63 10.38 2.48
C PRO A 391 -8.07 10.06 2.89
N ASP A 392 -9.03 10.93 2.54
CA ASP A 392 -10.46 10.74 2.82
C ASP A 392 -10.99 9.40 2.26
N TYR A 393 -10.55 9.02 1.05
CA TYR A 393 -10.94 7.75 0.45
C TYR A 393 -10.42 6.56 1.25
N ILE A 394 -9.19 6.63 1.77
CA ILE A 394 -8.64 5.61 2.65
C ILE A 394 -9.45 5.54 3.96
N SER A 395 -9.86 6.68 4.53
CA SER A 395 -10.75 6.67 5.70
C SER A 395 -12.06 5.95 5.41
N ILE A 396 -12.76 6.33 4.33
CA ILE A 396 -14.03 5.74 3.93
C ILE A 396 -13.91 4.22 3.69
N ILE A 397 -12.80 3.76 3.09
CA ILE A 397 -12.51 2.33 2.91
C ILE A 397 -12.36 1.64 4.26
N ILE A 398 -11.53 2.16 5.17
CA ILE A 398 -11.27 1.56 6.49
C ILE A 398 -12.56 1.52 7.33
N GLU A 399 -13.33 2.61 7.36
CA GLU A 399 -14.60 2.69 8.08
C GLU A 399 -15.65 1.73 7.50
N THR A 400 -15.66 1.56 6.17
CA THR A 400 -16.53 0.58 5.51
C THR A 400 -16.14 -0.85 5.85
N ILE A 401 -14.86 -1.24 5.77
CA ILE A 401 -14.46 -2.61 6.12
C ILE A 401 -14.69 -2.89 7.62
N ARG A 402 -14.44 -1.91 8.50
CA ARG A 402 -14.76 -2.01 9.94
C ARG A 402 -16.23 -2.25 10.24
N LYS A 403 -17.14 -1.92 9.32
CA LYS A 403 -18.58 -2.20 9.44
C LYS A 403 -18.97 -3.60 8.95
N TYR A 404 -18.32 -4.12 7.91
CA TYR A 404 -18.72 -5.38 7.25
C TYR A 404 -17.90 -6.62 7.64
N PHE A 405 -16.72 -6.42 8.23
CA PHE A 405 -15.83 -7.49 8.68
C PHE A 405 -15.74 -7.52 10.22
N ASP A 406 -15.70 -8.73 10.78
CA ASP A 406 -15.48 -8.93 12.22
C ASP A 406 -14.01 -8.67 12.60
N ILE A 407 -13.09 -8.87 11.66
CA ILE A 407 -11.70 -8.46 11.79
C ILE A 407 -11.08 -8.10 10.44
N SER A 408 -10.34 -7.00 10.43
CA SER A 408 -9.57 -6.51 9.28
C SER A 408 -8.10 -6.35 9.69
N ILE A 409 -7.19 -6.92 8.90
CA ILE A 409 -5.73 -6.78 9.05
C ILE A 409 -5.22 -5.89 7.91
N ALA A 410 -4.49 -4.83 8.22
CA ALA A 410 -3.84 -3.97 7.23
C ALA A 410 -2.34 -4.22 7.17
N ASP A 411 -1.79 -4.51 5.99
CA ASP A 411 -0.35 -4.34 5.73
C ASP A 411 -0.08 -2.90 5.31
N THR A 412 1.06 -2.34 5.72
CA THR A 412 1.39 -0.92 5.47
C THR A 412 2.85 -0.74 5.05
N SER A 413 3.11 0.34 4.31
CA SER A 413 4.46 0.66 3.85
C SER A 413 5.44 0.92 5.00
N ASN A 414 6.74 0.91 4.71
CA ASN A 414 7.77 1.34 5.66
C ASN A 414 7.85 2.87 5.86
N ASN A 415 7.09 3.65 5.09
CA ASN A 415 7.09 5.10 5.13
C ASN A 415 5.81 5.61 5.82
N LEU A 416 5.89 6.73 6.52
CA LEU A 416 4.75 7.36 7.20
C LEU A 416 3.91 8.19 6.19
N THR A 417 3.39 7.51 5.18
CA THR A 417 2.48 8.06 4.16
C THR A 417 1.07 8.25 4.74
N TYR A 418 0.21 9.02 4.08
CA TYR A 418 -1.18 9.19 4.52
C TYR A 418 -1.93 7.85 4.64
N PHE A 419 -1.70 6.89 3.73
CA PHE A 419 -2.19 5.50 3.87
C PHE A 419 -1.87 4.88 5.24
N THR A 420 -0.65 5.10 5.75
CA THR A 420 -0.17 4.55 7.02
C THR A 420 -0.69 5.34 8.22
N VAL A 421 -0.80 6.66 8.08
CA VAL A 421 -1.33 7.57 9.12
C VAL A 421 -2.82 7.33 9.35
N GLU A 422 -3.63 7.27 8.28
CA GLU A 422 -5.07 6.93 8.37
C GLU A 422 -5.28 5.55 8.99
N ALA A 423 -4.47 4.56 8.59
CA ALA A 423 -4.51 3.24 9.20
C ALA A 423 -4.25 3.30 10.72
N PHE A 424 -3.24 4.07 11.16
CA PHE A 424 -2.91 4.21 12.57
C PHE A 424 -3.98 4.93 13.40
N HIS A 425 -4.60 6.00 12.89
CA HIS A 425 -5.67 6.69 13.62
C HIS A 425 -6.87 5.75 13.88
N GLN A 426 -7.20 4.89 12.90
CA GLN A 426 -8.36 4.01 12.95
C GLN A 426 -8.11 2.62 13.57
N ALA A 427 -6.85 2.27 13.81
CA ALA A 427 -6.46 1.01 14.45
C ALA A 427 -7.09 0.85 15.83
N ASP A 428 -7.52 -0.36 16.17
CA ASP A 428 -7.73 -0.76 17.57
C ASP A 428 -6.38 -1.20 18.19
N GLU A 429 -5.51 -1.85 17.41
CA GLU A 429 -4.14 -2.26 17.80
C GLU A 429 -3.17 -2.10 16.60
N VAL A 430 -1.92 -1.71 16.87
CA VAL A 430 -0.85 -1.64 15.86
C VAL A 430 0.27 -2.61 16.23
N ILE A 431 0.59 -3.53 15.32
CA ILE A 431 1.67 -4.51 15.45
C ILE A 431 2.90 -3.97 14.75
N LEU A 432 3.88 -3.54 15.53
CA LEU A 432 5.20 -3.15 15.05
C LEU A 432 6.10 -4.38 14.95
N VAL A 433 6.49 -4.74 13.73
CA VAL A 433 7.40 -5.86 13.45
C VAL A 433 8.85 -5.35 13.47
N SER A 434 9.71 -5.97 14.27
CA SER A 434 11.15 -5.67 14.29
C SER A 434 11.95 -6.96 14.17
N SER A 435 13.09 -6.90 13.50
CA SER A 435 14.15 -7.91 13.69
C SER A 435 14.90 -7.63 15.00
N PRO A 436 15.53 -8.64 15.62
CA PRO A 436 16.31 -8.48 16.84
C PRO A 436 17.69 -7.86 16.53
N THR A 437 17.69 -6.61 16.04
CA THR A 437 18.91 -5.84 15.72
C THR A 437 18.79 -4.40 16.21
N ILE A 438 19.90 -3.85 16.70
CA ILE A 438 19.98 -2.44 17.16
C ILE A 438 19.50 -1.48 16.07
N SER A 439 19.88 -1.75 14.81
CA SER A 439 19.49 -0.96 13.64
C SER A 439 17.97 -0.89 13.46
N THR A 440 17.26 -2.01 13.56
CA THR A 440 15.79 -2.04 13.40
C THR A 440 15.11 -1.36 14.58
N SER A 441 15.54 -1.67 15.81
CA SER A 441 15.01 -1.06 17.03
C SER A 441 15.15 0.46 17.04
N THR A 442 16.29 1.00 16.57
CA THR A 442 16.53 2.44 16.48
C THR A 442 15.52 3.13 15.55
N VAL A 443 15.24 2.54 14.39
CA VAL A 443 14.28 3.12 13.42
C VAL A 443 12.84 2.96 13.93
N VAL A 444 12.51 1.86 14.60
CA VAL A 444 11.22 1.68 15.29
C VAL A 444 11.00 2.76 16.34
N ASN A 445 12.00 3.10 17.17
CA ASN A 445 11.90 4.21 18.12
C ASN A 445 11.61 5.55 17.43
N ARG A 446 12.29 5.84 16.31
CA ARG A 446 12.05 7.06 15.52
C ARG A 446 10.63 7.13 14.94
N LEU A 447 10.08 6.00 14.49
CA LEU A 447 8.68 5.93 14.05
C LEU A 447 7.72 6.29 15.19
N ILE A 448 7.92 5.70 16.38
CA ILE A 448 7.09 5.96 17.56
C ILE A 448 7.12 7.45 17.94
N ASP A 449 8.30 8.07 17.92
CA ASP A 449 8.46 9.50 18.22
C ASP A 449 7.93 10.41 17.10
N ALA A 450 7.89 9.95 15.85
CA ALA A 450 7.20 10.64 14.76
C ALA A 450 5.67 10.57 14.91
N CYS A 451 5.13 9.38 15.23
CA CYS A 451 3.70 9.16 15.46
C CYS A 451 3.15 10.08 16.58
N LYS A 452 3.88 10.24 17.68
CA LYS A 452 3.50 11.17 18.77
C LYS A 452 3.43 12.64 18.35
N LYS A 453 4.14 13.05 17.28
CA LYS A 453 4.14 14.42 16.76
C LYS A 453 3.02 14.70 15.75
N ILE A 454 2.28 13.67 15.36
CA ILE A 454 1.13 13.75 14.45
C ILE A 454 -0.13 13.16 15.12
N ASP A 455 -0.20 13.22 16.44
CA ASP A 455 -1.34 12.79 17.26
C ASP A 455 -1.83 11.35 17.03
N VAL A 456 -0.93 10.45 16.59
CA VAL A 456 -1.19 9.01 16.55
C VAL A 456 -1.07 8.42 17.96
N ASP A 457 -2.12 7.74 18.41
CA ASP A 457 -2.17 7.06 19.70
C ASP A 457 -1.23 5.84 19.76
N THR A 458 0.00 6.10 20.19
CA THR A 458 1.02 5.06 20.39
C THR A 458 0.74 4.10 21.56
N SER A 459 -0.30 4.31 22.37
CA SER A 459 -0.67 3.35 23.44
C SER A 459 -1.24 2.04 22.89
N LYS A 460 -1.74 2.06 21.64
CA LYS A 460 -2.22 0.91 20.88
C LYS A 460 -1.09 0.04 20.30
N PHE A 461 0.17 0.48 20.42
CA PHE A 461 1.30 -0.15 19.75
C PHE A 461 1.79 -1.36 20.55
N ASN A 462 2.00 -2.48 19.85
CA ASN A 462 2.51 -3.74 20.37
C ASN A 462 3.68 -4.21 19.49
N LEU A 463 4.69 -4.82 20.10
CA LEU A 463 5.91 -5.25 19.45
C LEU A 463 5.87 -6.75 19.14
N VAL A 464 6.24 -7.10 17.91
CA VAL A 464 6.58 -8.46 17.50
C VAL A 464 8.03 -8.50 17.06
N ILE A 465 8.83 -9.36 17.70
CA ILE A 465 10.18 -9.66 17.24
C ILE A 465 10.12 -10.82 16.25
N ASN A 466 10.56 -10.61 15.02
CA ASN A 466 10.64 -11.63 13.99
C ASN A 466 12.10 -11.96 13.65
N HIS A 467 12.41 -13.23 13.48
CA HIS A 467 13.72 -13.74 13.10
C HIS A 467 13.71 -14.19 11.62
N PRO A 468 13.75 -13.28 10.63
CA PRO A 468 13.52 -13.64 9.22
C PRO A 468 14.66 -14.44 8.57
N ASN A 469 15.90 -14.27 9.05
CA ASN A 469 17.10 -14.73 8.32
C ASN A 469 17.93 -15.81 9.03
N ARG A 470 17.86 -15.88 10.37
CA ARG A 470 18.62 -16.84 11.20
C ARG A 470 17.97 -16.96 12.57
N ALA A 471 18.21 -18.07 13.27
CA ALA A 471 17.70 -18.31 14.62
C ALA A 471 18.46 -17.55 15.71
N ASP A 472 19.74 -17.25 15.49
CA ASP A 472 20.62 -16.69 16.52
C ASP A 472 20.61 -15.14 16.52
N SER A 473 20.41 -14.55 17.69
CA SER A 473 20.67 -13.13 17.94
C SER A 473 21.17 -12.90 19.36
N ASP A 474 22.12 -11.98 19.51
CA ASP A 474 22.67 -11.55 20.80
C ASP A 474 21.69 -10.62 21.57
N LEU A 475 20.57 -10.22 20.95
CA LEU A 475 19.57 -9.34 21.54
C LEU A 475 18.29 -10.10 21.91
N GLU A 476 18.03 -10.22 23.21
CA GLU A 476 16.77 -10.73 23.76
C GLU A 476 15.59 -9.80 23.40
N ALA A 477 14.46 -10.40 23.04
CA ALA A 477 13.25 -9.69 22.64
C ALA A 477 12.72 -8.77 23.75
N GLU A 478 12.75 -9.23 25.01
CA GLU A 478 12.31 -8.46 26.18
C GLU A 478 13.18 -7.22 26.43
N LYS A 479 14.49 -7.29 26.15
CA LYS A 479 15.39 -6.14 26.26
C LYS A 479 15.02 -5.07 25.24
N ILE A 480 14.79 -5.47 23.99
CA ILE A 480 14.33 -4.54 22.93
C ILE A 480 13.00 -3.88 23.31
N ALA A 481 12.03 -4.67 23.78
CA ALA A 481 10.73 -4.18 24.23
C ALA A 481 10.84 -3.15 25.37
N SER A 482 11.72 -3.42 26.35
CA SER A 482 11.95 -2.53 27.50
C SER A 482 12.56 -1.17 27.09
N VAL A 483 13.47 -1.16 26.10
CA VAL A 483 14.08 0.07 25.57
C VAL A 483 13.05 0.89 24.79
N LEU A 484 12.24 0.23 23.96
CA LEU A 484 11.17 0.88 23.18
C LEU A 484 9.97 1.30 24.04
N LYS A 485 9.86 0.79 25.28
CA LYS A 485 8.72 0.95 26.19
C LYS A 485 7.39 0.51 25.56
N ILE A 486 7.44 -0.57 24.78
CA ILE A 486 6.28 -1.18 24.11
C ILE A 486 6.08 -2.61 24.58
N ASN A 487 4.82 -3.03 24.68
CA ASN A 487 4.43 -4.38 25.05
C ASN A 487 4.87 -5.43 24.00
N LEU A 488 5.65 -6.43 24.40
CA LEU A 488 6.03 -7.56 23.54
C LEU A 488 4.90 -8.60 23.51
N VAL A 489 4.24 -8.76 22.37
CA VAL A 489 3.10 -9.71 22.22
C VAL A 489 3.49 -11.05 21.60
N ALA A 490 4.57 -11.09 20.81
CA ALA A 490 5.12 -12.33 20.27
C ALA A 490 6.60 -12.21 19.88
N GLU A 491 7.28 -13.36 19.92
CA GLU A 491 8.54 -13.60 19.22
C GLU A 491 8.30 -14.72 18.20
N LEU A 492 8.65 -14.47 16.94
CA LEU A 492 8.47 -15.39 15.81
C LEU A 492 9.84 -15.98 15.45
N PRO A 493 10.08 -17.27 15.76
CA PRO A 493 11.37 -17.91 15.50
C PRO A 493 11.59 -18.17 14.01
N TYR A 494 12.85 -18.18 13.60
CA TYR A 494 13.25 -18.52 12.24
C TYR A 494 12.76 -19.92 11.82
N ASP A 495 12.31 -20.03 10.57
CA ASP A 495 11.95 -21.28 9.92
C ASP A 495 12.45 -21.28 8.47
N GLU A 496 13.40 -22.16 8.16
CA GLU A 496 14.06 -22.26 6.84
C GLU A 496 13.11 -22.58 5.68
N ASN A 497 11.90 -23.08 5.99
CA ASN A 497 10.91 -23.50 4.99
C ASN A 497 9.85 -22.41 4.73
N LEU A 498 9.88 -21.29 5.49
CA LEU A 498 8.92 -20.19 5.35
C LEU A 498 8.92 -19.61 3.93
N GLY A 499 10.08 -19.17 3.43
CA GLY A 499 10.20 -18.61 2.07
C GLY A 499 9.73 -19.58 0.98
N LYS A 500 10.20 -20.83 1.01
CA LYS A 500 9.88 -21.89 0.03
C LYS A 500 8.39 -22.26 -0.08
N ILE A 501 7.58 -21.91 0.92
CA ILE A 501 6.13 -22.16 0.94
C ILE A 501 5.35 -20.89 0.58
N LEU A 502 5.84 -19.71 0.98
CA LEU A 502 5.29 -18.44 0.53
C LEU A 502 5.45 -18.26 -1.00
N GLU A 503 6.58 -18.70 -1.57
CA GLU A 503 6.82 -18.78 -3.02
C GLU A 503 5.78 -19.63 -3.78
N LYS A 504 5.04 -20.51 -3.10
CA LYS A 504 3.95 -21.32 -3.69
C LYS A 504 2.60 -20.60 -3.64
N GLY A 505 2.57 -19.35 -3.18
CA GLY A 505 1.39 -18.51 -3.08
C GLY A 505 0.43 -18.90 -1.94
N THR A 506 0.93 -19.59 -0.91
CA THR A 506 0.11 -20.24 0.14
C THR A 506 0.59 -19.92 1.55
N PRO A 507 -0.31 -19.63 2.52
CA PRO A 507 0.08 -19.32 3.89
C PRO A 507 0.77 -20.49 4.60
N PHE A 508 1.94 -20.22 5.18
CA PHE A 508 2.80 -21.18 5.84
C PHE A 508 2.18 -21.77 7.10
N SER A 509 1.54 -20.98 7.96
CA SER A 509 0.99 -21.46 9.25
C SER A 509 -0.17 -22.43 9.10
N ILE A 510 -0.88 -22.35 7.97
CA ILE A 510 -1.97 -23.29 7.61
C ILE A 510 -1.38 -24.63 7.15
N ASN A 511 -0.32 -24.59 6.34
CA ASN A 511 0.30 -25.77 5.74
C ASN A 511 1.31 -26.47 6.67
N THR A 512 1.94 -25.73 7.58
CA THR A 512 2.98 -26.20 8.51
C THR A 512 2.60 -25.96 9.98
N PRO A 513 1.38 -26.33 10.45
CA PRO A 513 0.83 -25.89 11.75
C PRO A 513 1.61 -26.39 12.98
N LYS A 514 2.52 -27.36 12.80
CA LYS A 514 3.37 -27.91 13.86
C LYS A 514 4.68 -27.17 14.07
N SER A 515 5.14 -26.32 13.14
CA SER A 515 6.44 -25.63 13.32
C SER A 515 6.37 -24.56 14.41
N LYS A 516 7.56 -24.16 14.93
CA LYS A 516 7.63 -23.19 16.01
C LYS A 516 7.10 -21.81 15.58
N TYR A 517 7.34 -21.41 14.34
CA TYR A 517 6.80 -20.18 13.74
C TYR A 517 5.27 -20.20 13.73
N SER A 518 4.67 -21.24 13.15
CA SER A 518 3.21 -21.37 13.05
C SER A 518 2.52 -21.40 14.42
N GLN A 519 3.15 -22.03 15.42
CA GLN A 519 2.66 -22.01 16.79
C GLN A 519 2.76 -20.61 17.44
N ALA A 520 3.78 -19.81 17.11
CA ALA A 520 3.92 -18.44 17.58
C ALA A 520 2.88 -17.51 16.93
N VAL A 521 2.70 -17.60 15.61
CA VAL A 521 1.63 -16.89 14.87
C VAL A 521 0.25 -17.28 15.39
N THR A 522 -0.01 -18.58 15.65
CA THR A 522 -1.28 -19.04 16.24
C THR A 522 -1.54 -18.42 17.63
N LYS A 523 -0.50 -18.27 18.47
CA LYS A 523 -0.64 -17.60 19.77
C LYS A 523 -0.92 -16.11 19.62
N LEU A 524 -0.30 -15.43 18.67
CA LEU A 524 -0.56 -14.02 18.37
C LEU A 524 -1.98 -13.82 17.83
N ALA A 525 -2.38 -14.62 16.85
CA ALA A 525 -3.74 -14.65 16.32
C ALA A 525 -4.79 -14.90 17.43
N HIS A 526 -4.51 -15.79 18.38
CA HIS A 526 -5.38 -16.04 19.53
C HIS A 526 -5.47 -14.86 20.52
N GLN A 527 -4.40 -14.08 20.70
CA GLN A 527 -4.42 -12.85 21.51
C GLN A 527 -5.26 -11.76 20.85
N ILE A 528 -5.11 -11.59 19.53
CA ILE A 528 -5.89 -10.65 18.73
C ILE A 528 -7.36 -11.06 18.74
N ILE A 529 -7.66 -12.33 18.46
CA ILE A 529 -9.02 -12.88 18.47
C ILE A 529 -9.06 -14.34 19.00
N PRO A 530 -9.74 -14.62 20.13
CA PRO A 530 -9.67 -15.92 20.81
C PRO A 530 -10.46 -17.08 20.16
N LEU A 531 -10.10 -17.48 18.93
CA LEU A 531 -10.72 -18.59 18.19
C LEU A 531 -10.11 -19.99 18.48
N TRP A 532 -9.12 -20.08 19.37
CA TRP A 532 -8.39 -21.31 19.72
C TRP A 532 -8.59 -21.67 21.19
N THR A 533 -8.69 -22.97 21.48
CA THR A 533 -8.78 -23.46 22.87
C THR A 533 -7.39 -23.67 23.45
N MET A 534 -6.78 -22.62 23.98
CA MET A 534 -5.43 -22.68 24.55
C MET A 534 -5.44 -23.26 25.98
N LYS A 535 -4.61 -24.28 26.24
CA LYS A 535 -4.36 -24.76 27.61
C LYS A 535 -3.63 -23.66 28.39
N LYS A 536 -4.26 -23.13 29.46
CA LYS A 536 -3.62 -22.17 30.37
C LYS A 536 -2.32 -22.76 30.93
N GLN A 537 -1.17 -22.22 30.51
CA GLN A 537 0.09 -22.52 31.18
C GLN A 537 0.05 -21.85 32.57
N LYS A 538 0.35 -22.61 33.63
CA LYS A 538 0.55 -22.04 34.96
C LYS A 538 1.83 -21.21 34.94
N ILE A 539 1.68 -19.88 34.94
CA ILE A 539 2.80 -18.96 35.15
C ILE A 539 3.38 -19.29 36.54
N LYS A 540 4.58 -19.86 36.58
CA LYS A 540 5.35 -19.99 37.84
C LYS A 540 5.86 -18.59 38.18
N SER A 541 5.25 -17.95 39.17
CA SER A 541 5.78 -16.72 39.74
C SER A 541 7.19 -16.98 40.29
N LYS A 542 8.22 -16.49 39.59
CA LYS A 542 9.55 -16.36 40.18
C LYS A 542 9.43 -15.36 41.31
N LYS A 543 9.66 -15.80 42.56
CA LYS A 543 9.83 -14.89 43.70
C LYS A 543 11.04 -14.02 43.39
N PHE A 544 10.82 -12.72 43.22
CA PHE A 544 11.92 -11.75 43.34
C PHE A 544 12.33 -11.73 44.83
N PHE A 545 13.60 -12.03 45.08
CA PHE A 545 14.24 -11.65 46.33
C PHE A 545 14.65 -10.18 46.18
N ASN A 546 14.18 -9.32 47.08
CA ASN A 546 14.71 -7.98 47.20
C ASN A 546 16.08 -8.05 47.89
N PHE A 547 17.06 -7.38 47.31
CA PHE A 547 18.27 -6.86 47.94
C PHE A 547 18.56 -5.49 47.32
#